data_AF-A0A1E3PQ96-F1
#
_entry.id   AF-A0A1E3PQ96-F1
#
_cell.length_a   1.000
_cell.length_b   1.000
_cell.length_c   1.000
_cell.angle_alpha   90.00
_cell.angle_beta   90.00
_cell.angle_gamma   90.00
#
_symmetry.space_group_name_H-M   'P 1'
#
loop_
_entity.id
_entity.type
_entity.pdbx_description
1 polymer ?
#
loop_
_entity_poly.entity_id
_entity_poly.type
_entity_poly.pdbx_seq_one_letter_code
_entity_poly.pdbx_strand_id
1 'polypeptide(L)'
;MKSLGFPVDQGICSFAASSPFLLFTKKAIKIMRAESLNERVMEKYLISSSISACQVHGFASNDSPFTYGAWTLPETARCLSRLIAIPVKIGMDYETCHVNNCAGSTGGVESENSSEANNAVVCWLRDSFQFAIVVLLSDAASLEGVETAIRTASGNVVKVKDPARVMQ
;
A
#
# COMPACT_ATOMS: atom_id res chain seq x y z
N MET A 1 12.63 13.74 -0.27
CA MET A 1 11.76 13.90 -1.47
C MET A 1 12.34 14.69 -2.65
N LYS A 2 13.59 15.20 -2.60
CA LYS A 2 14.21 15.97 -3.70
C LYS A 2 14.23 15.24 -5.06
N SER A 3 14.36 13.91 -5.05
CA SER A 3 14.33 13.08 -6.26
C SER A 3 13.00 13.15 -7.04
N LEU A 4 11.91 13.58 -6.40
CA LEU A 4 10.60 13.80 -7.02
C LEU A 4 10.35 15.29 -7.33
N GLY A 5 11.37 16.14 -7.22
CA GLY A 5 11.30 17.58 -7.50
C GLY A 5 10.75 18.44 -6.36
N PHE A 6 10.43 17.87 -5.20
CA PHE A 6 9.93 18.65 -4.07
C PHE A 6 11.06 19.42 -3.34
N PRO A 7 10.74 20.56 -2.71
CA PRO A 7 11.66 21.29 -1.83
C PRO A 7 12.26 20.40 -0.73
N VAL A 8 13.45 20.77 -0.24
CA VAL A 8 14.20 19.97 0.75
C VAL A 8 13.49 19.93 2.11
N ASP A 9 12.73 20.96 2.43
CA ASP A 9 11.95 21.15 3.66
C ASP A 9 10.53 20.57 3.61
N GLN A 10 10.09 20.03 2.47
CA GLN A 10 8.75 19.47 2.31
C GLN A 10 8.52 18.16 3.11
N GLY A 11 9.59 17.45 3.47
CA GLY A 11 9.51 16.14 4.13
C GLY A 11 10.44 16.02 5.32
N ILE A 12 10.25 14.97 6.12
CA ILE A 12 11.04 14.72 7.33
C ILE A 12 12.42 14.10 7.04
N CYS A 13 12.66 13.61 5.81
CA CYS A 13 13.95 13.08 5.38
C CYS A 13 14.13 13.13 3.85
N SER A 14 15.33 12.76 3.38
CA SER A 14 15.67 12.74 1.96
C SER A 14 14.99 11.62 1.16
N PHE A 15 14.58 10.54 1.83
CA PHE A 15 13.85 9.41 1.22
C PHE A 15 12.56 9.90 0.54
N ALA A 16 12.18 9.23 -0.55
CA ALA A 16 10.99 9.56 -1.33
C ALA A 16 10.19 8.30 -1.64
N ALA A 17 10.86 7.33 -2.28
CA ALA A 17 10.36 5.99 -2.53
C ALA A 17 11.58 5.10 -2.81
N SER A 18 11.41 3.78 -2.73
CA SER A 18 12.40 2.81 -3.18
C SER A 18 11.96 2.15 -4.49
N SER A 19 12.90 1.53 -5.19
CA SER A 19 12.55 0.45 -6.11
C SER A 19 11.85 -0.68 -5.33
N PRO A 20 11.02 -1.49 -6.00
CA PRO A 20 10.45 -2.69 -5.39
C PRO A 20 11.49 -3.64 -4.80
N PHE A 21 11.12 -4.32 -3.73
CA PHE A 21 11.94 -5.36 -3.09
C PHE A 21 11.06 -6.36 -2.34
N LEU A 22 11.62 -7.52 -1.99
CA LEU A 22 10.92 -8.51 -1.16
C LEU A 22 11.12 -8.19 0.31
N LEU A 23 10.10 -7.62 0.94
CA LEU A 23 10.06 -7.48 2.40
C LEU A 23 9.66 -8.82 3.08
N PHE A 24 8.71 -9.53 2.47
CA PHE A 24 8.19 -10.80 2.99
C PHE A 24 8.39 -11.92 1.97
N THR A 25 8.51 -13.15 2.46
CA THR A 25 8.61 -14.33 1.60
C THR A 25 7.27 -14.60 0.88
N LYS A 26 7.32 -15.30 -0.26
CA LYS A 26 6.10 -15.73 -0.96
C LYS A 26 5.14 -16.54 -0.07
N LYS A 27 5.67 -17.32 0.88
CA LYS A 27 4.85 -18.08 1.85
C LYS A 27 4.14 -17.14 2.83
N ALA A 28 4.83 -16.13 3.34
CA ALA A 28 4.24 -15.12 4.22
C ALA A 28 3.13 -14.34 3.52
N ILE A 29 3.37 -13.91 2.27
CA ILE A 29 2.37 -13.20 1.45
C ILE A 29 1.11 -14.04 1.26
N LYS A 30 1.23 -15.35 1.02
CA LYS A 30 0.07 -16.26 0.91
C LYS A 30 -0.75 -16.32 2.20
N ILE A 31 -0.09 -16.34 3.37
CA ILE A 31 -0.79 -16.36 4.66
C ILE A 31 -1.48 -15.02 4.90
N MET A 32 -0.79 -13.90 4.68
CA MET A 32 -1.37 -12.56 4.81
C MET A 32 -2.60 -12.38 3.93
N ARG A 33 -2.54 -12.86 2.69
CA ARG A 33 -3.69 -12.85 1.77
C ARG A 33 -4.85 -13.72 2.29
N ALA A 34 -4.56 -14.91 2.80
CA ALA A 34 -5.58 -15.81 3.31
C ALA A 34 -6.27 -15.24 4.57
N GLU A 35 -5.52 -14.56 5.43
CA GLU A 35 -6.04 -13.85 6.59
C GLU A 35 -6.93 -12.66 6.17
N SER A 36 -6.47 -11.82 5.24
CA SER A 36 -7.23 -10.64 4.81
C SER A 36 -8.50 -10.97 4.04
N LEU A 37 -8.53 -12.09 3.32
CA LEU A 37 -9.69 -12.57 2.55
C LEU A 37 -10.52 -13.61 3.31
N ASN A 38 -10.21 -13.86 4.59
CA ASN A 38 -11.04 -14.73 5.41
C ASN A 38 -12.47 -14.17 5.48
N GLU A 39 -13.48 -15.04 5.34
CA GLU A 39 -14.89 -14.63 5.33
C GLU A 39 -15.26 -13.79 6.57
N ARG A 40 -14.82 -14.20 7.76
CA ARG A 40 -15.10 -13.45 9.00
C ARG A 40 -14.43 -12.08 9.02
N VAL A 41 -13.24 -11.98 8.43
CA VAL A 41 -12.53 -10.70 8.31
C VAL A 41 -13.27 -9.80 7.34
N MET A 42 -13.63 -10.31 6.17
CA MET A 42 -14.37 -9.56 5.15
C MET A 42 -15.74 -9.09 5.67
N GLU A 43 -16.50 -9.94 6.36
CA GLU A 43 -17.81 -9.59 6.92
C GLU A 43 -17.72 -8.47 7.97
N LYS A 44 -16.65 -8.44 8.77
CA LYS A 44 -16.52 -7.54 9.92
C LYS A 44 -15.81 -6.24 9.60
N TYR A 45 -14.85 -6.27 8.68
CA TYR A 45 -13.87 -5.19 8.48
C TYR A 45 -13.91 -4.57 7.08
N LEU A 46 -14.74 -5.08 6.17
CA LEU A 46 -14.90 -4.50 4.84
C LEU A 46 -15.62 -3.15 4.93
N ILE A 47 -15.00 -2.15 4.33
CA ILE A 47 -15.47 -0.77 4.27
C ILE A 47 -15.33 -0.28 2.83
N SER A 48 -16.30 0.53 2.41
CA SER A 48 -16.21 1.33 1.19
C SER A 48 -16.07 2.81 1.57
N SER A 49 -15.34 3.56 0.74
CA SER A 49 -15.09 4.98 0.95
C SER A 49 -15.15 5.74 -0.38
N SER A 50 -15.06 7.07 -0.32
CA SER A 50 -14.99 7.91 -1.52
C SER A 50 -13.71 7.71 -2.34
N ILE A 51 -12.69 7.07 -1.76
CA ILE A 51 -11.40 6.83 -2.42
C ILE A 51 -11.22 5.38 -2.87
N SER A 52 -12.01 4.44 -2.36
CA SER A 52 -11.93 3.03 -2.76
C SER A 52 -13.21 2.28 -2.39
N ALA A 53 -13.70 1.45 -3.31
CA ALA A 53 -14.94 0.72 -3.12
C ALA A 53 -14.81 -0.48 -2.17
N CYS A 54 -13.60 -1.02 -1.95
CA CYS A 54 -13.40 -2.30 -1.27
C CYS A 54 -12.09 -2.29 -0.47
N GLN A 55 -12.16 -1.89 0.80
CA GLN A 55 -11.02 -1.82 1.71
C GLN A 55 -11.28 -2.61 3.00
N VAL A 56 -10.25 -3.26 3.53
CA VAL A 56 -10.33 -3.99 4.81
C VAL A 56 -9.42 -3.29 5.82
N HIS A 57 -9.99 -2.67 6.85
CA HIS A 57 -9.30 -1.88 7.88
C HIS A 57 -9.46 -2.49 9.28
N GLY A 58 -8.53 -2.25 10.20
CA GLY A 58 -8.70 -2.64 11.62
C GLY A 58 -8.65 -4.14 11.92
N PHE A 59 -8.46 -4.98 10.90
CA PHE A 59 -8.52 -6.44 11.02
C PHE A 59 -7.27 -7.06 11.64
N ALA A 60 -6.10 -6.44 11.45
CA ALA A 60 -4.81 -7.04 11.73
C ALA A 60 -4.67 -7.52 13.19
N SER A 61 -4.82 -6.62 14.16
CA SER A 61 -4.56 -6.91 15.58
C SER A 61 -5.56 -7.87 16.22
N ASN A 62 -6.75 -8.02 15.64
CA ASN A 62 -7.85 -8.79 16.23
C ASN A 62 -8.07 -10.14 15.56
N ASP A 63 -7.98 -10.21 14.23
CA ASP A 63 -8.44 -11.35 13.45
C ASP A 63 -7.42 -11.82 12.40
N SER A 64 -6.16 -11.35 12.46
CA SER A 64 -5.08 -11.75 11.54
C SER A 64 -3.70 -11.78 12.21
N PRO A 65 -3.49 -12.76 13.11
CA PRO A 65 -2.32 -12.81 13.98
C PRO A 65 -1.00 -12.94 13.23
N PHE A 66 -0.96 -13.64 12.08
CA PHE A 66 0.27 -13.73 11.29
C PHE A 66 0.63 -12.38 10.68
N THR A 67 -0.34 -11.70 10.08
CA THR A 67 -0.16 -10.37 9.47
C THR A 67 0.27 -9.35 10.51
N TYR A 68 -0.44 -9.28 11.65
CA TYR A 68 -0.07 -8.38 12.73
C TYR A 68 1.31 -8.68 13.31
N GLY A 69 1.62 -9.96 13.55
CA GLY A 69 2.92 -10.40 14.00
C GLY A 69 4.03 -9.99 13.01
N ALA A 70 3.83 -10.24 11.72
CA ALA A 70 4.82 -9.91 10.69
C ALA A 70 5.15 -8.41 10.65
N TRP A 71 4.18 -7.53 10.86
CA TRP A 71 4.41 -6.07 10.89
C TRP A 71 5.00 -5.58 12.22
N THR A 72 4.64 -6.19 13.33
CA THR A 72 5.11 -5.79 14.68
C THR A 72 6.47 -6.40 15.06
N LEU A 73 7.00 -7.33 14.27
CA LEU A 73 8.33 -7.89 14.47
C LEU A 73 9.41 -6.78 14.45
N PRO A 74 10.33 -6.75 15.44
CA PRO A 74 11.44 -5.79 15.47
C PRO A 74 12.32 -5.82 14.21
N GLU A 75 12.45 -6.99 13.57
CA GLU A 75 13.22 -7.13 12.33
C GLU A 75 12.58 -6.36 11.17
N THR A 76 11.25 -6.37 11.06
CA THR A 76 10.52 -5.62 10.03
C THR A 76 10.78 -4.14 10.18
N ALA A 77 10.62 -3.60 11.39
CA ALA A 77 10.92 -2.20 11.70
C ALA A 77 12.39 -1.85 11.43
N ARG A 78 13.34 -2.76 11.75
CA ARG A 78 14.77 -2.55 11.49
C ARG A 78 15.09 -2.52 10.00
N CYS A 79 14.54 -3.43 9.21
CA CYS A 79 14.71 -3.45 7.75
C CYS A 79 14.21 -2.14 7.12
N LEU A 80 13.01 -1.70 7.51
CA LEU A 80 12.42 -0.44 7.02
C LEU A 80 13.22 0.78 7.47
N SER A 81 13.67 0.81 8.73
CA SER A 81 14.48 1.92 9.25
C SER A 81 15.82 2.04 8.51
N ARG A 82 16.45 0.92 8.14
CA ARG A 82 17.65 0.91 7.31
C ARG A 82 17.39 1.42 5.90
N LEU A 83 16.27 1.03 5.29
CA LEU A 83 15.89 1.48 3.95
C LEU A 83 15.63 2.98 3.89
N ILE A 84 14.88 3.51 4.87
CA ILE A 84 14.46 4.92 4.92
C ILE A 84 15.56 5.81 5.52
N ALA A 85 16.55 5.20 6.19
CA ALA A 85 17.66 5.84 6.89
C ALA A 85 17.23 6.69 8.11
N ILE A 86 16.03 6.45 8.65
CA ILE A 86 15.57 6.98 9.94
C ILE A 86 14.78 5.90 10.70
N PRO A 87 14.72 5.95 12.04
CA PRO A 87 13.89 5.03 12.81
C PRO A 87 12.42 5.14 12.44
N VAL A 88 11.77 3.99 12.20
CA VAL A 88 10.32 3.93 11.95
C VAL A 88 9.64 2.98 12.94
N LYS A 89 8.36 3.26 13.21
CA LYS A 89 7.47 2.42 14.00
C LYS A 89 6.07 2.47 13.39
N ILE A 90 5.24 1.50 13.75
CA ILE A 90 3.81 1.53 13.45
C ILE A 90 3.21 2.78 14.12
N GLY A 91 2.50 3.59 13.33
CA GLY A 91 1.92 4.85 13.79
C GLY A 91 0.66 4.66 14.63
N MET A 92 -0.17 3.69 14.26
CA MET A 92 -1.44 3.40 14.91
C MET A 92 -1.76 1.91 14.79
N ASP A 93 -2.13 1.28 15.90
CA ASP A 93 -2.38 -0.17 15.94
C ASP A 93 -3.53 -0.60 15.01
N TYR A 94 -4.61 0.19 14.98
CA TYR A 94 -5.76 -0.01 14.10
C TYR A 94 -5.40 0.03 12.60
N GLU A 95 -4.43 0.86 12.22
CA GLU A 95 -3.90 0.95 10.85
C GLU A 95 -2.50 0.33 10.76
N THR A 96 -2.24 -0.75 11.51
CA THR A 96 -1.01 -1.55 11.33
C THR A 96 -0.85 -1.95 9.86
N CYS A 97 -1.97 -2.33 9.23
CA CYS A 97 -2.12 -2.41 7.78
C CYS A 97 -3.62 -2.37 7.40
N HIS A 98 -3.90 -1.96 6.17
CA HIS A 98 -5.19 -2.17 5.50
C HIS A 98 -4.96 -2.84 4.14
N VAL A 99 -6.01 -3.46 3.60
CA VAL A 99 -5.97 -4.12 2.28
C VAL A 99 -6.96 -3.47 1.34
N ASN A 100 -6.48 -3.04 0.17
CA ASN A 100 -7.32 -2.53 -0.91
C ASN A 100 -7.56 -3.67 -1.90
N ASN A 101 -8.81 -4.09 -2.04
CA ASN A 101 -9.21 -5.20 -2.90
C ASN A 101 -9.65 -4.67 -4.26
N CYS A 102 -9.02 -5.18 -5.32
CA CYS A 102 -9.49 -5.00 -6.68
C CYS A 102 -10.64 -5.98 -6.94
N ALA A 103 -11.85 -5.67 -6.45
CA ALA A 103 -13.05 -6.34 -6.92
C ALA A 103 -13.28 -5.91 -8.38
N GLY A 104 -13.57 -6.86 -9.28
CA GLY A 104 -13.83 -6.57 -10.68
C GLY A 104 -14.77 -5.37 -10.82
N SER A 105 -14.38 -4.42 -11.67
CA SER A 105 -15.01 -3.10 -11.80
C SER A 105 -16.54 -3.17 -11.87
N THR A 106 -17.22 -2.81 -10.79
CA THR A 106 -18.58 -2.26 -10.85
C THR A 106 -18.73 -1.20 -9.77
N GLY A 107 -18.53 0.07 -10.17
CA GLY A 107 -19.03 1.23 -9.44
C GLY A 107 -17.99 2.06 -8.69
N GLY A 108 -17.20 2.87 -9.41
CA GLY A 108 -16.72 4.14 -8.89
C GLY A 108 -17.82 5.19 -9.02
N VAL A 109 -18.06 5.95 -7.95
CA VAL A 109 -18.98 7.10 -7.94
C VAL A 109 -18.50 8.12 -8.99
N GLU A 110 -19.44 8.59 -9.80
CA GLU A 110 -19.24 9.62 -10.83
C GLU A 110 -18.54 10.85 -10.22
N SER A 111 -17.27 11.04 -10.58
CA SER A 111 -16.60 12.34 -10.49
C SER A 111 -16.23 12.72 -11.91
N GLU A 112 -16.92 13.73 -12.44
CA GLU A 112 -16.69 14.30 -13.75
C GLU A 112 -15.24 14.77 -13.87
N ASN A 113 -14.58 14.40 -14.97
CA ASN A 113 -13.20 14.72 -15.39
C ASN A 113 -12.07 13.79 -14.91
N SER A 114 -12.06 12.56 -15.40
CA SER A 114 -10.94 11.95 -16.17
C SER A 114 -11.16 10.44 -16.32
N SER A 115 -11.01 9.92 -17.53
CA SER A 115 -11.28 8.51 -17.88
C SER A 115 -10.41 7.48 -17.15
N GLU A 116 -9.36 7.89 -16.43
CA GLU A 116 -8.48 7.02 -15.65
C GLU A 116 -8.89 6.89 -14.16
N ALA A 117 -9.61 7.87 -13.60
CA ALA A 117 -10.03 7.83 -12.20
C ALA A 117 -11.12 6.78 -11.93
N ASN A 118 -11.96 6.50 -12.93
CA ASN A 118 -13.13 5.61 -12.79
C ASN A 118 -12.77 4.12 -12.62
N ASN A 119 -11.53 3.71 -12.89
CA ASN A 119 -11.08 2.32 -12.78
C ASN A 119 -9.97 2.12 -11.73
N ALA A 120 -9.62 3.14 -10.96
CA ALA A 120 -8.58 3.02 -9.95
C ALA A 120 -9.08 2.22 -8.73
N VAL A 121 -8.28 1.28 -8.25
CA VAL A 121 -8.56 0.56 -6.98
C VAL A 121 -8.59 1.54 -5.80
N VAL A 122 -7.73 2.57 -5.87
CA VAL A 122 -7.68 3.68 -4.92
C VAL A 122 -7.44 4.98 -5.68
N CYS A 123 -8.23 6.01 -5.40
CA CYS A 123 -8.11 7.35 -5.99
C CYS A 123 -6.82 8.07 -5.53
N TRP A 124 -6.47 9.16 -6.22
CA TRP A 124 -5.36 10.03 -5.80
C TRP A 124 -5.58 10.56 -4.38
N LEU A 125 -4.62 10.31 -3.50
CA LEU A 125 -4.65 10.77 -2.11
C LEU A 125 -3.26 11.13 -1.60
N ARG A 126 -3.23 11.82 -0.47
CA ARG A 126 -2.03 12.02 0.35
C ARG A 126 -2.29 11.42 1.71
N ASP A 127 -1.45 10.45 2.10
CA ASP A 127 -1.57 9.80 3.39
C ASP A 127 -1.32 10.76 4.56
N SER A 128 -1.92 10.44 5.70
CA SER A 128 -1.71 11.16 6.96
C SER A 128 -0.42 10.73 7.68
N PHE A 129 0.08 9.52 7.39
CA PHE A 129 1.35 9.02 7.92
C PHE A 129 2.53 9.44 7.04
N GLN A 130 3.71 9.56 7.65
CA GLN A 130 4.90 10.03 6.95
C GLN A 130 5.41 9.03 5.89
N PHE A 131 5.15 7.74 6.10
CA PHE A 131 5.49 6.67 5.17
C PHE A 131 4.33 5.69 5.06
N ALA A 132 4.06 5.25 3.83
CA ALA A 132 3.20 4.12 3.53
C ALA A 132 4.06 3.01 2.91
N ILE A 133 3.78 1.76 3.27
CA ILE A 133 4.48 0.59 2.73
C ILE A 133 3.44 -0.25 2.01
N VAL A 134 3.60 -0.38 0.69
CA VAL A 134 2.67 -1.12 -0.14
C VAL A 134 3.23 -2.52 -0.40
N VAL A 135 2.48 -3.55 0.00
CA VAL A 135 2.80 -4.95 -0.24
C VAL A 135 1.75 -5.54 -1.17
N LEU A 136 2.19 -6.12 -2.29
CA LEU A 136 1.31 -6.83 -3.20
C LEU A 136 1.00 -8.22 -2.64
N LEU A 137 -0.28 -8.49 -2.40
CA LEU A 137 -0.78 -9.78 -1.92
C LEU A 137 -1.22 -10.71 -3.07
N SER A 138 -1.14 -10.26 -4.32
CA SER A 138 -1.42 -11.02 -5.55
C SER A 138 -0.13 -11.25 -6.33
N ASP A 139 -0.15 -12.19 -7.29
CA ASP A 139 0.96 -12.33 -8.24
C ASP A 139 1.06 -11.08 -9.11
N ALA A 140 2.23 -10.47 -9.18
CA ALA A 140 2.39 -9.19 -9.85
C ALA A 140 2.25 -9.30 -11.38
N ALA A 141 2.48 -10.50 -11.95
CA ALA A 141 2.21 -10.79 -13.36
C ALA A 141 0.72 -10.64 -13.73
N SER A 142 -0.19 -10.68 -12.75
CA SER A 142 -1.64 -10.52 -12.96
C SER A 142 -2.14 -9.08 -12.82
N LEU A 143 -1.25 -8.11 -12.60
CA LEU A 143 -1.59 -6.73 -12.22
C LEU A 143 -1.46 -5.70 -13.35
N GLU A 144 -1.74 -6.08 -14.60
CA GLU A 144 -1.84 -5.08 -15.67
C GLU A 144 -2.91 -4.03 -15.31
N GLY A 145 -2.49 -2.77 -15.20
CA GLY A 145 -3.36 -1.65 -14.82
C GLY A 145 -3.50 -1.38 -13.31
N VAL A 146 -2.80 -2.12 -12.42
CA VAL A 146 -2.86 -1.91 -10.96
C VAL A 146 -1.52 -1.41 -10.41
N GLU A 147 -0.96 -0.40 -11.07
CA GLU A 147 0.34 0.15 -10.70
C GLU A 147 0.22 1.23 -9.62
N THR A 148 1.19 1.27 -8.69
CA THR A 148 1.30 2.42 -7.77
C THR A 148 1.91 3.60 -8.53
N ALA A 149 1.25 4.75 -8.47
CA ALA A 149 1.68 5.96 -9.15
C ALA A 149 1.95 7.10 -8.17
N ILE A 150 2.99 7.89 -8.44
CA ILE A 150 3.39 9.04 -7.62
C ILE A 150 3.33 10.29 -8.48
N ARG A 151 2.69 11.35 -7.98
CA ARG A 151 2.71 12.66 -8.62
C ARG A 151 3.91 13.46 -8.12
N THR A 152 4.78 13.86 -9.04
CA THR A 152 5.97 14.69 -8.76
C THR A 152 5.60 16.16 -8.56
N ALA A 153 6.56 16.97 -8.10
CA ALA A 153 6.35 18.41 -7.89
C ALA A 153 5.99 19.18 -9.17
N SER A 154 6.41 18.69 -10.35
CA SER A 154 6.03 19.27 -11.63
C SER A 154 4.63 18.87 -12.10
N GLY A 155 3.93 18.02 -11.36
CA GLY A 155 2.64 17.45 -11.74
C GLY A 155 2.74 16.18 -12.58
N ASN A 156 3.94 15.78 -13.02
CA ASN A 156 4.16 14.56 -13.79
C ASN A 156 3.89 13.31 -12.95
N VAL A 157 3.36 12.27 -13.57
CA VAL A 157 3.09 10.98 -12.94
C VAL A 157 4.24 10.02 -13.19
N VAL A 158 4.79 9.47 -12.11
CA VAL A 158 5.82 8.43 -12.14
C VAL A 158 5.21 7.14 -11.60
N LYS A 159 5.14 6.11 -12.44
CA LYS A 159 4.71 4.77 -12.03
C LYS A 159 5.85 4.05 -11.32
N VAL A 160 5.59 3.53 -10.13
CA VAL A 160 6.51 2.63 -9.43
C VAL A 160 6.54 1.33 -10.23
N LYS A 161 7.74 0.89 -10.63
CA LYS A 161 7.90 -0.35 -11.40
C LYS A 161 7.31 -1.54 -10.63
N ASP A 162 6.79 -2.51 -11.35
CA ASP A 162 6.28 -3.76 -10.78
C ASP A 162 7.40 -4.56 -10.08
N PRO A 163 7.24 -4.99 -8.80
CA PRO A 163 8.19 -5.87 -8.13
C PRO A 163 8.59 -7.14 -8.90
N ALA A 164 7.70 -7.76 -9.67
CA ALA A 164 8.03 -8.96 -10.45
C ALA A 164 8.92 -8.64 -11.67
N ARG A 165 8.85 -7.43 -12.21
CA ARG A 165 9.62 -7.00 -13.40
C ARG A 165 11.01 -6.48 -13.07
N VAL A 166 11.38 -6.39 -11.79
CA VAL A 166 12.74 -6.01 -11.32
C VAL A 166 13.63 -7.26 -11.10
N MET A 167 13.06 -8.47 -11.19
CA MET A 167 13.77 -9.74 -11.00
C MET A 167 14.11 -10.48 -12.30
N GLN A 168 14.08 -9.80 -13.45
CA GLN A 168 14.57 -10.31 -14.73
C GLN A 168 15.91 -9.70 -15.09
#